data_AF-A0A1G6GJE0-F1
#
_entry.id   AF-A0A1G6GJE0-F1
#
_cell.length_a   1.000
_cell.length_b   1.000
_cell.length_c   1.000
_cell.angle_alpha   90.00
_cell.angle_beta   90.00
_cell.angle_gamma   90.00
#
_symmetry.space_group_name_H-M   'P 1'
#
loop_
_entity.id
_entity.type
_entity.pdbx_description
1 polymer ?
#
loop_
_entity_poly.entity_id
_entity_poly.type
_entity_poly.pdbx_seq_one_letter_code
_entity_poly.pdbx_strand_id
1 'polypeptide(L)'
;MQWSEESTAHRVSQWQDALRARPGISPARVEEAGARLRGQVEDLVEHGLTEEESFLVAVKRLAAEDEWSREVATADAEGLWRGLVLGDTRPATGVTSATGVTAQTHRQSRAAGRSGLWVMLAFAVVAGLVVRVPFALAGSAGAGAPDPTVLASYGICAAAVVAAYVAWLRRPAPPVVNAIVGAVFALGLLLVNLYPFLAPYDTRLLAILHVGIALWVVIGAAYLGRAWRPGERWLEFVRFSGELAILYVLIALGGAVLVGLSTTIFGLVGVSVADVLSWVVPMGAAGAVIVAAWLVEARMGAVQNIAPVLSAVFTPLLTLVLLSFLATMAASGKLVDLDRQLLIVYDVVLALVFALVIFSVSARDRIVAPRATDVLQIVLIASALVVDVVVLAAMAGRIGEYGASPNKLAALGENIVLLVNLAGTGWLYLRFLRGRGPFAALERWQGRYLAVFGAWALVVAVAFPPLFGFR
;
A
#
# COMPACT_ATOMS: atom_id res chain seq x y z
N MET A 1 40.65 -17.54 26.07
CA MET A 1 40.15 -16.55 27.04
C MET A 1 40.45 -15.11 26.60
N GLN A 2 41.65 -14.79 26.11
CA GLN A 2 41.99 -13.42 25.64
C GLN A 2 41.24 -12.89 24.39
N TRP A 3 40.65 -13.74 23.54
CA TRP A 3 39.99 -13.32 22.30
C TRP A 3 38.53 -12.85 22.48
N SER A 4 37.94 -13.06 23.66
CA SER A 4 36.52 -12.75 23.91
C SER A 4 36.35 -11.39 24.63
N GLU A 5 37.24 -11.08 25.58
CA GLU A 5 37.30 -9.77 26.25
C GLU A 5 37.51 -8.59 25.27
N GLU A 6 38.30 -8.79 24.21
CA GLU A 6 38.53 -7.77 23.17
C GLU A 6 37.25 -7.42 22.37
N SER A 7 36.36 -8.38 22.15
CA SER A 7 35.09 -8.19 21.42
C SER A 7 34.10 -7.33 22.23
N THR A 8 33.94 -7.66 23.51
CA THR A 8 32.98 -6.99 24.39
C THR A 8 33.41 -5.57 24.74
N ALA A 9 34.68 -5.37 25.09
CA ALA A 9 35.22 -4.05 25.39
C ALA A 9 35.12 -3.10 24.17
N HIS A 10 35.35 -3.63 22.97
CA HIS A 10 35.23 -2.88 21.73
C HIS A 10 33.78 -2.48 21.42
N ARG A 11 32.80 -3.39 21.58
CA ARG A 11 31.37 -3.09 21.37
C ARG A 11 30.84 -2.07 22.38
N VAL A 12 31.27 -2.16 23.65
CA VAL A 12 30.91 -1.17 24.68
C VAL A 12 31.51 0.21 24.34
N SER A 13 32.77 0.27 23.89
CA SER A 13 33.40 1.54 23.47
C SER A 13 32.68 2.18 22.29
N GLN A 14 32.35 1.42 21.24
CA GLN A 14 31.60 1.92 20.08
C GLN A 14 30.22 2.46 20.48
N TRP A 15 29.53 1.77 21.39
CA TRP A 15 28.26 2.22 21.93
C TRP A 15 28.40 3.53 22.73
N GLN A 16 29.45 3.67 23.54
CA GLN A 16 29.75 4.91 24.26
C GLN A 16 30.09 6.08 23.31
N ASP A 17 30.85 5.84 22.25
CA ASP A 17 31.23 6.87 21.27
C ASP A 17 30.02 7.40 20.50
N ALA A 18 29.07 6.51 20.16
CA ALA A 18 27.81 6.91 19.57
C ALA A 18 26.95 7.80 20.50
N LEU A 19 27.01 7.56 21.81
CA LEU A 19 26.32 8.40 22.80
C LEU A 19 27.01 9.76 22.98
N ARG A 20 28.34 9.81 22.96
CA ARG A 20 29.12 11.05 23.05
C ARG A 20 28.89 12.00 21.87
N ALA A 21 28.56 11.46 20.69
CA ALA A 21 28.31 12.26 19.49
C ALA A 21 27.02 13.10 19.54
N ARG A 22 26.19 12.96 20.59
CA ARG A 22 24.91 13.68 20.72
C ARG A 22 25.00 14.88 21.67
N PRO A 23 24.43 16.04 21.30
CA PRO A 23 24.41 17.21 22.16
C PRO A 23 23.45 17.01 23.35
N GLY A 24 23.91 17.35 24.56
CA GLY A 24 23.11 17.33 25.79
C GLY A 24 23.38 16.17 26.77
N ILE A 25 24.29 15.25 26.45
CA ILE A 25 24.65 14.12 27.33
C ILE A 25 25.98 14.44 28.03
N SER A 26 26.02 14.34 29.36
CA SER A 26 27.26 14.53 30.11
C SER A 26 28.20 13.33 29.97
N PRO A 27 29.52 13.54 29.82
CA PRO A 27 30.50 12.45 29.69
C PRO A 27 30.44 11.44 30.84
N ALA A 28 30.21 11.91 32.07
CA ALA A 28 30.10 11.08 33.27
C ALA A 28 28.92 10.08 33.19
N ARG A 29 27.79 10.47 32.57
CA ARG A 29 26.64 9.56 32.41
C ARG A 29 26.88 8.48 31.36
N VAL A 30 27.62 8.79 30.29
CA VAL A 30 28.02 7.78 29.28
C VAL A 30 28.95 6.73 29.90
N GLU A 31 29.82 7.17 30.81
CA GLU A 31 30.73 6.27 31.53
C GLU A 31 29.97 5.36 32.50
N GLU A 32 29.04 5.91 33.28
CA GLU A 32 28.17 5.13 34.18
C GLU A 32 27.33 4.09 33.43
N ALA A 33 26.70 4.50 32.32
CA ALA A 33 25.87 3.60 31.52
C ALA A 33 26.72 2.48 30.86
N GLY A 34 27.95 2.79 30.45
CA GLY A 34 28.88 1.79 29.93
C GLY A 34 29.39 0.80 30.99
N ALA A 35 29.59 1.27 32.23
CA ALA A 35 29.96 0.39 33.35
C ALA A 35 28.82 -0.58 33.70
N ARG A 36 27.57 -0.11 33.73
CA ARG A 36 26.38 -0.96 33.94
C ARG A 36 26.19 -1.98 32.82
N LEU A 37 26.36 -1.54 31.56
CA LEU A 37 26.27 -2.40 30.41
C LEU A 37 27.30 -3.54 30.49
N ARG A 38 28.55 -3.23 30.84
CA ARG A 38 29.61 -4.22 31.01
C ARG A 38 29.27 -5.24 32.10
N GLY A 39 28.81 -4.77 33.27
CA GLY A 39 28.42 -5.66 34.37
C GLY A 39 27.25 -6.58 34.02
N GLN A 40 26.25 -6.10 33.26
CA GLN A 40 25.15 -6.95 32.79
C GLN A 40 25.61 -7.98 31.75
N VAL A 41 26.57 -7.65 30.89
CA VAL A 41 27.12 -8.61 29.92
C VAL A 41 27.90 -9.70 30.64
N GLU A 42 28.75 -9.34 31.61
CA GLU A 42 29.52 -10.30 32.42
C GLU A 42 28.58 -11.28 33.16
N ASP A 43 27.54 -10.77 33.83
CA ASP A 43 26.53 -11.58 34.53
C ASP A 43 25.83 -12.56 33.57
N LEU A 44 25.43 -12.10 32.38
CA LEU A 44 24.73 -12.96 31.40
C LEU A 44 25.65 -14.02 30.80
N VAL A 45 26.93 -13.71 30.59
CA VAL A 45 27.93 -14.69 30.14
C VAL A 45 28.17 -15.76 31.20
N GLU A 46 28.24 -15.39 32.49
CA GLU A 46 28.35 -16.35 33.59
C GLU A 46 27.14 -17.31 33.66
N HIS A 47 25.97 -16.86 33.22
CA HIS A 47 24.75 -17.66 33.13
C HIS A 47 24.62 -18.46 31.81
N GLY A 48 25.69 -18.53 31.00
CA GLY A 48 25.79 -19.43 29.86
C GLY A 48 25.30 -18.86 28.53
N LEU A 49 25.05 -17.55 28.44
CA LEU A 49 24.78 -16.87 27.17
C LEU A 49 26.08 -16.57 26.42
N THR A 50 26.01 -16.54 25.10
CA THR A 50 27.15 -16.07 24.29
C THR A 50 27.37 -14.57 24.51
N GLU A 51 28.61 -14.08 24.38
CA GLU A 51 28.91 -12.64 24.55
C GLU A 51 28.04 -11.73 23.67
N GLU A 52 27.73 -12.18 22.46
CA GLU A 52 26.85 -11.47 21.54
C GLU A 52 25.42 -11.41 22.08
N GLU A 53 24.85 -12.55 22.50
CA GLU A 53 23.50 -12.58 23.09
C GLU A 53 23.44 -11.79 24.40
N SER A 54 24.45 -11.90 25.24
CA SER A 54 24.59 -11.16 26.50
C SER A 54 24.60 -9.65 26.25
N PHE A 55 25.35 -9.18 25.25
CA PHE A 55 25.34 -7.77 24.85
C PHE A 55 23.96 -7.30 24.37
N LEU A 56 23.28 -8.09 23.53
CA LEU A 56 21.95 -7.73 23.04
C LEU A 56 20.90 -7.64 24.14
N VAL A 57 20.92 -8.60 25.07
CA VAL A 57 19.99 -8.65 26.20
C VAL A 57 20.30 -7.52 27.18
N ALA A 58 21.57 -7.23 27.45
CA ALA A 58 21.99 -6.15 28.34
C ALA A 58 21.60 -4.76 27.80
N VAL A 59 21.84 -4.47 26.51
CA VAL A 59 21.41 -3.21 25.89
C VAL A 59 19.89 -3.03 25.98
N LYS A 60 19.13 -4.12 25.78
CA LYS A 60 17.66 -4.08 25.85
C LYS A 60 17.13 -3.91 27.27
N ARG A 61 17.77 -4.52 28.28
CA ARG A 61 17.42 -4.34 29.70
C ARG A 61 17.72 -2.93 30.17
N LEU A 62 18.90 -2.40 29.83
CA LEU A 62 19.28 -1.02 30.13
C LEU A 62 18.30 0.00 29.53
N ALA A 63 17.81 -0.26 28.32
CA ALA A 63 16.77 0.55 27.67
C ALA A 63 15.38 0.49 28.33
N ALA A 64 15.06 -0.59 29.06
CA ALA A 64 13.77 -0.74 29.73
C ALA A 64 13.74 -0.04 31.10
N GLU A 65 14.85 -0.07 31.83
CA GLU A 65 14.97 0.42 33.20
C GLU A 65 15.09 1.94 33.33
N ASP A 66 15.55 2.62 32.28
CA ASP A 66 15.82 4.05 32.31
C ASP A 66 15.06 4.81 31.21
N GLU A 67 14.33 5.86 31.61
CA GLU A 67 13.44 6.65 30.75
C GLU A 67 14.21 7.36 29.61
N TRP A 68 15.48 7.70 29.86
CA TRP A 68 16.43 8.24 28.89
C TRP A 68 16.98 7.18 27.92
N SER A 69 17.33 6.01 28.44
CA SER A 69 17.77 4.86 27.62
C SER A 69 16.67 4.36 26.68
N ARG A 70 15.40 4.59 27.05
CA ARG A 70 14.21 4.35 26.21
C ARG A 70 14.14 5.30 25.01
N GLU A 71 14.48 6.58 25.19
CA GLU A 71 14.53 7.59 24.11
C GLU A 71 15.70 7.32 23.15
N VAL A 72 16.84 6.88 23.68
CA VAL A 72 18.02 6.44 22.91
C VAL A 72 17.73 5.14 22.12
N ALA A 73 17.07 4.17 22.73
CA ALA A 73 16.71 2.89 22.09
C ALA A 73 15.52 2.99 21.13
N THR A 74 14.74 4.08 21.14
CA THR A 74 13.60 4.23 20.22
C THR A 74 13.90 5.18 19.07
N ALA A 75 14.79 6.17 19.25
CA ALA A 75 15.08 7.17 18.22
C ALA A 75 16.07 6.70 17.13
N ASP A 76 16.95 5.72 17.40
CA ASP A 76 17.89 5.19 16.39
C ASP A 76 18.43 3.79 16.72
N ALA A 77 17.64 2.94 17.41
CA ALA A 77 18.05 1.56 17.67
C ALA A 77 18.40 0.85 16.36
N GLU A 78 17.66 1.04 15.29
CA GLU A 78 17.94 0.29 14.07
C GLU A 78 19.30 0.64 13.42
N GLY A 79 19.77 1.89 13.54
CA GLY A 79 21.07 2.32 13.02
C GLY A 79 22.26 1.85 13.88
N LEU A 80 22.15 2.02 15.19
CA LEU A 80 23.18 1.61 16.16
C LEU A 80 23.24 0.09 16.35
N TRP A 81 22.09 -0.59 16.33
CA TRP A 81 22.04 -2.05 16.38
C TRP A 81 22.65 -2.68 15.13
N ARG A 82 22.52 -2.06 13.94
CA ARG A 82 23.19 -2.59 12.74
C ARG A 82 24.71 -2.49 12.82
N GLY A 83 25.26 -1.40 13.38
CA GLY A 83 26.71 -1.23 13.54
C GLY A 83 27.31 -2.16 14.60
N LEU A 84 26.64 -2.30 15.75
CA LEU A 84 27.15 -3.03 16.91
C LEU A 84 26.92 -4.54 16.86
N VAL A 85 25.86 -5.01 16.20
CA VAL A 85 25.51 -6.44 16.14
C VAL A 85 26.19 -7.12 14.95
N LEU A 86 26.27 -6.45 13.80
CA LEU A 86 26.79 -7.04 12.57
C LEU A 86 28.31 -6.83 12.39
N GLY A 87 28.99 -6.12 13.29
CA GLY A 87 30.45 -5.92 13.23
C GLY A 87 30.95 -5.20 11.98
N ASP A 88 30.10 -4.38 11.35
CA ASP A 88 30.33 -3.82 10.02
C ASP A 88 31.30 -2.62 10.10
N THR A 89 32.59 -2.92 10.31
CA THR A 89 33.69 -1.95 10.29
C THR A 89 34.46 -2.04 8.97
N ARG A 90 33.82 -1.74 7.82
CA ARG A 90 34.47 -1.25 6.58
C ARG A 90 33.48 -0.98 5.44
N PRO A 91 33.83 -0.10 4.48
CA PRO A 91 32.91 0.34 3.45
C PRO A 91 32.57 -0.81 2.49
N ALA A 92 31.27 -0.94 2.23
CA ALA A 92 30.61 -1.77 1.23
C ALA A 92 31.51 -2.51 0.22
N THR A 93 31.94 -3.72 0.57
CA THR A 93 32.10 -4.82 -0.39
C THR A 93 31.70 -6.10 0.32
N GLY A 94 30.67 -6.76 -0.20
CA GLY A 94 29.88 -7.75 0.52
C GLY A 94 30.54 -9.10 0.74
N VAL A 95 29.97 -9.88 1.65
CA VAL A 95 29.49 -11.26 1.41
C VAL A 95 28.36 -11.56 2.42
N THR A 96 27.42 -12.34 1.92
CA THR A 96 26.13 -12.84 2.41
C THR A 96 26.02 -13.37 3.83
N SER A 97 24.99 -12.92 4.56
CA SER A 97 23.83 -13.76 5.02
C SER A 97 22.84 -12.95 5.88
N ALA A 98 21.99 -12.12 5.25
CA ALA A 98 20.84 -11.48 5.90
C ALA A 98 19.88 -10.90 4.83
N THR A 99 18.82 -11.64 4.47
CA THR A 99 18.01 -11.36 3.28
C THR A 99 16.89 -10.32 3.45
N GLY A 100 16.75 -9.70 4.63
CA GLY A 100 15.73 -8.66 4.89
C GLY A 100 16.28 -7.24 4.99
N VAL A 101 17.33 -7.05 5.79
CA VAL A 101 17.77 -5.72 6.26
C VAL A 101 18.59 -4.97 5.21
N THR A 102 19.48 -5.65 4.48
CA THR A 102 20.34 -5.06 3.43
C THR A 102 19.56 -4.55 2.22
N ALA A 103 18.43 -5.19 1.90
CA ALA A 103 17.54 -4.73 0.84
C ALA A 103 16.77 -3.46 1.25
N GLN A 104 16.41 -3.31 2.52
CA GLN A 104 15.67 -2.15 3.02
C GLN A 104 16.56 -0.90 3.09
N THR A 105 17.78 -1.02 3.60
CA THR A 105 18.76 0.08 3.63
C THR A 105 19.16 0.56 2.23
N HIS A 106 19.36 -0.37 1.29
CA HIS A 106 19.71 0.00 -0.09
C HIS A 106 18.54 0.62 -0.88
N ARG A 107 17.29 0.32 -0.49
CA ARG A 107 16.08 0.96 -1.05
C ARG A 107 15.96 2.42 -0.59
N GLN A 108 16.07 2.63 0.72
CA GLN A 108 16.03 3.97 1.32
C GLN A 108 17.17 4.85 0.81
N SER A 109 18.39 4.31 0.62
CA SER A 109 19.53 5.09 0.14
C SER A 109 19.38 5.54 -1.33
N ARG A 110 18.79 4.71 -2.21
CA ARG A 110 18.57 5.05 -3.62
C ARG A 110 17.50 6.14 -3.81
N ALA A 111 16.48 6.16 -2.95
CA ALA A 111 15.43 7.17 -2.96
C ALA A 111 15.83 8.46 -2.21
N ALA A 112 16.59 8.36 -1.12
CA ALA A 112 16.95 9.49 -0.25
C ALA A 112 18.15 10.32 -0.73
N GLY A 113 18.98 9.80 -1.64
CA GLY A 113 20.11 10.55 -2.22
C GLY A 113 19.67 11.72 -3.12
N ARG A 114 20.55 12.71 -3.33
CA ARG A 114 20.30 13.85 -4.26
C ARG A 114 19.93 13.38 -5.68
N SER A 115 20.50 12.25 -6.12
CA SER A 115 20.16 11.62 -7.39
C SER A 115 18.72 11.09 -7.42
N GLY A 116 18.20 10.57 -6.29
CA GLY A 116 16.82 10.10 -6.18
C GLY A 116 15.79 11.21 -6.38
N LEU A 117 16.05 12.41 -5.85
CA LEU A 117 15.19 13.58 -6.05
C LEU A 117 15.11 13.99 -7.53
N TRP A 118 16.25 14.06 -8.23
CA TRP A 118 16.27 14.44 -9.65
C TRP A 118 15.60 13.41 -10.54
N VAL A 119 15.79 12.11 -10.25
CA VAL A 119 15.08 11.05 -10.97
C VAL A 119 13.57 11.14 -10.72
N MET A 120 13.15 11.36 -9.47
CA MET A 120 11.74 11.59 -9.15
C MET A 120 11.14 12.76 -9.94
N LEU A 121 11.81 13.92 -9.95
CA LEU A 121 11.35 15.10 -10.70
C LEU A 121 11.26 14.82 -12.21
N ALA A 122 12.26 14.13 -12.77
CA ALA A 122 12.25 13.76 -14.18
C ALA A 122 11.04 12.86 -14.52
N PHE A 123 10.78 11.81 -13.71
CA PHE A 123 9.62 10.94 -13.90
C PHE A 123 8.28 11.68 -13.68
N ALA A 124 8.21 12.60 -12.72
CA ALA A 124 7.00 13.41 -12.49
C ALA A 124 6.69 14.32 -13.68
N VAL A 125 7.71 14.95 -14.27
CA VAL A 125 7.57 15.74 -15.49
C VAL A 125 7.16 14.86 -16.66
N VAL A 126 7.80 13.71 -16.86
CA VAL A 126 7.43 12.75 -17.93
C VAL A 126 5.98 12.29 -17.76
N ALA A 127 5.54 11.94 -16.55
CA ALA A 127 4.17 11.55 -16.28
C ALA A 127 3.17 12.66 -16.67
N GLY A 128 3.47 13.92 -16.31
CA GLY A 128 2.65 15.07 -16.69
C GLY A 128 2.62 15.33 -18.20
N LEU A 129 3.78 15.26 -18.87
CA LEU A 129 3.88 15.48 -20.30
C LEU A 129 3.16 14.39 -21.11
N VAL A 130 3.23 13.14 -20.67
CA VAL A 130 2.54 12.00 -21.31
C VAL A 130 1.03 12.19 -21.31
N VAL A 131 0.47 12.82 -20.28
CA VAL A 131 -0.97 13.16 -20.24
C VAL A 131 -1.28 14.40 -21.08
N ARG A 132 -0.45 15.45 -21.00
CA ARG A 132 -0.82 16.77 -21.55
C ARG A 132 -0.42 17.00 -23.01
N VAL A 133 0.75 16.50 -23.45
CA VAL A 133 1.27 16.74 -24.80
C VAL A 133 0.35 16.17 -25.87
N PRO A 134 -0.13 14.91 -25.78
CA PRO A 134 -1.08 14.39 -26.76
C PRO A 134 -2.38 15.19 -26.81
N PHE A 135 -2.90 15.61 -25.64
CA PHE A 135 -4.08 16.46 -25.56
C PHE A 135 -3.87 17.85 -26.19
N ALA A 136 -2.67 18.43 -26.07
CA ALA A 136 -2.33 19.69 -26.71
C ALA A 136 -2.20 19.55 -28.24
N LEU A 137 -1.57 18.46 -28.70
CA LEU A 137 -1.33 18.18 -30.12
C LEU A 137 -2.60 17.77 -30.88
N ALA A 138 -3.56 17.13 -30.19
CA ALA A 138 -4.87 16.82 -30.76
C ALA A 138 -5.70 18.08 -31.08
N GLY A 139 -5.27 19.26 -30.60
CA GLY A 139 -5.90 20.55 -30.87
C GLY A 139 -7.23 20.74 -30.14
N SER A 140 -7.68 22.00 -30.06
CA SER A 140 -9.02 22.42 -29.62
C SER A 140 -10.15 21.97 -30.56
N ALA A 141 -9.98 20.84 -31.27
CA ALA A 141 -10.94 20.27 -32.22
C ALA A 141 -12.18 19.65 -31.56
N GLY A 142 -12.27 19.71 -30.24
CA GLY A 142 -13.51 19.48 -29.50
C GLY A 142 -13.60 20.46 -28.34
N ALA A 143 -14.45 21.49 -28.47
CA ALA A 143 -14.84 22.37 -27.37
C ALA A 143 -15.73 21.67 -26.32
N GLY A 144 -15.45 20.38 -26.04
CA GLY A 144 -16.20 19.51 -25.14
C GLY A 144 -15.27 18.72 -24.23
N ALA A 145 -15.85 18.10 -23.20
CA ALA A 145 -15.10 17.21 -22.32
C ALA A 145 -14.45 16.07 -23.14
N PRO A 146 -13.16 15.74 -22.90
CA PRO A 146 -12.48 14.67 -23.61
C PRO A 146 -13.22 13.33 -23.43
N ASP A 147 -13.29 12.52 -24.50
CA ASP A 147 -13.90 11.19 -24.47
C ASP A 147 -13.24 10.35 -23.35
N PRO A 148 -14.03 9.67 -22.49
CA PRO A 148 -13.51 8.74 -21.50
C PRO A 148 -12.43 7.77 -22.00
N THR A 149 -12.50 7.31 -23.26
CA THR A 149 -11.49 6.41 -23.86
C THR A 149 -10.11 7.09 -24.02
N VAL A 150 -10.13 8.37 -24.43
CA VAL A 150 -8.93 9.19 -24.58
C VAL A 150 -8.32 9.48 -23.21
N LEU A 151 -9.15 9.82 -22.21
CA LEU A 151 -8.71 10.02 -20.84
C LEU A 151 -8.07 8.75 -20.26
N ALA A 152 -8.72 7.61 -20.47
CA ALA A 152 -8.21 6.31 -20.05
C ALA A 152 -6.86 6.00 -20.69
N SER A 153 -6.69 6.27 -21.99
CA SER A 153 -5.42 6.08 -22.69
C SER A 153 -4.28 6.90 -22.07
N TYR A 154 -4.53 8.17 -21.75
CA TYR A 154 -3.55 9.00 -21.05
C TYR A 154 -3.24 8.48 -19.64
N GLY A 155 -4.27 8.02 -18.91
CA GLY A 155 -4.12 7.38 -17.61
C GLY A 155 -3.27 6.11 -17.67
N ILE A 156 -3.46 5.26 -18.69
CA ILE A 156 -2.67 4.04 -18.90
C ILE A 156 -1.21 4.39 -19.17
N CYS A 157 -0.94 5.38 -20.02
CA CYS A 157 0.42 5.83 -20.28
C CYS A 157 1.08 6.44 -19.03
N ALA A 158 0.36 7.24 -18.24
CA ALA A 158 0.86 7.75 -16.96
C ALA A 158 1.16 6.62 -15.96
N ALA A 159 0.28 5.61 -15.87
CA ALA A 159 0.49 4.43 -15.05
C ALA A 159 1.71 3.60 -15.51
N ALA A 160 2.04 3.59 -16.81
CA ALA A 160 3.26 2.95 -17.31
C ALA A 160 4.52 3.69 -16.83
N VAL A 161 4.47 5.02 -16.75
CA VAL A 161 5.56 5.84 -16.15
C VAL A 161 5.71 5.51 -14.66
N VAL A 162 4.61 5.35 -13.93
CA VAL A 162 4.63 4.90 -12.52
C VAL A 162 5.25 3.50 -12.41
N ALA A 163 4.87 2.56 -13.28
CA ALA A 163 5.44 1.21 -13.31
C ALA A 163 6.96 1.24 -13.52
N ALA A 164 7.43 2.05 -14.47
CA ALA A 164 8.84 2.23 -14.76
C ALA A 164 9.60 2.89 -13.59
N TYR A 165 8.99 3.90 -12.96
CA TYR A 165 9.56 4.56 -11.78
C TYR A 165 9.73 3.57 -10.63
N VAL A 166 8.68 2.83 -10.30
CA VAL A 166 8.69 1.82 -9.25
C VAL A 166 9.69 0.70 -9.55
N ALA A 167 9.79 0.25 -10.80
CA ALA A 167 10.79 -0.71 -11.24
C ALA A 167 12.23 -0.17 -11.16
N TRP A 168 12.43 1.16 -11.21
CA TRP A 168 13.73 1.80 -10.98
C TRP A 168 14.06 1.93 -9.48
N LEU A 169 13.06 2.17 -8.62
CA LEU A 169 13.23 2.18 -7.16
C LEU A 169 13.61 0.80 -6.65
N ARG A 170 13.01 -0.22 -7.25
CA ARG A 170 13.14 -1.62 -6.83
C ARG A 170 14.14 -2.34 -7.74
N ARG A 171 14.66 -3.50 -7.30
CA ARG A 171 15.50 -4.32 -8.20
C ARG A 171 14.60 -4.81 -9.35
N PRO A 172 15.01 -4.68 -10.61
CA PRO A 172 14.14 -4.99 -11.74
C PRO A 172 13.68 -6.44 -11.67
N ALA A 173 12.42 -6.66 -12.04
CA ALA A 173 11.88 -8.01 -12.21
C ALA A 173 12.67 -8.75 -13.31
N PRO A 174 12.59 -10.09 -13.38
CA PRO A 174 13.11 -10.84 -14.51
C PRO A 174 12.60 -10.25 -15.83
N PRO A 175 13.39 -10.26 -16.93
CA PRO A 175 12.99 -9.68 -18.21
C PRO A 175 11.63 -10.16 -18.71
N VAL A 176 11.31 -11.44 -18.48
CA VAL A 176 10.02 -12.05 -18.80
C VAL A 176 8.87 -11.35 -18.08
N VAL A 177 9.03 -10.99 -16.80
CA VAL A 177 8.01 -10.29 -16.02
C VAL A 177 7.83 -8.87 -16.53
N ASN A 178 8.92 -8.15 -16.84
CA ASN A 178 8.82 -6.82 -17.43
C ASN A 178 8.15 -6.86 -18.81
N ALA A 179 8.39 -7.90 -19.60
CA ALA A 179 7.72 -8.12 -20.88
C ALA A 179 6.21 -8.37 -20.69
N ILE A 180 5.82 -9.18 -19.70
CA ILE A 180 4.41 -9.39 -19.34
C ILE A 180 3.77 -8.07 -18.90
N VAL A 181 4.45 -7.30 -18.04
CA VAL A 181 3.98 -5.97 -17.61
C VAL A 181 3.72 -5.09 -18.83
N GLY A 182 4.72 -4.94 -19.72
CA GLY A 182 4.57 -4.17 -20.95
C GLY A 182 3.44 -4.68 -21.86
N ALA A 183 3.27 -6.00 -21.99
CA ALA A 183 2.21 -6.60 -22.77
C ALA A 183 0.81 -6.30 -22.21
N VAL A 184 0.62 -6.28 -20.88
CA VAL A 184 -0.66 -5.93 -20.25
C VAL A 184 -0.96 -4.44 -20.43
N PHE A 185 0.04 -3.55 -20.34
CA PHE A 185 -0.12 -2.13 -20.68
C PHE A 185 -0.52 -1.92 -22.15
N ALA A 186 0.16 -2.61 -23.07
CA ALA A 186 -0.17 -2.57 -24.49
C ALA A 186 -1.59 -3.12 -24.74
N LEU A 187 -1.95 -4.24 -24.12
CA LEU A 187 -3.30 -4.79 -24.20
C LEU A 187 -4.34 -3.80 -23.69
N GLY A 188 -4.12 -3.15 -22.54
CA GLY A 188 -5.02 -2.12 -22.02
C GLY A 188 -5.25 -0.98 -23.00
N LEU A 189 -4.19 -0.46 -23.63
CA LEU A 189 -4.30 0.57 -24.68
C LEU A 189 -5.07 0.06 -25.89
N LEU A 190 -4.78 -1.15 -26.37
CA LEU A 190 -5.47 -1.75 -27.51
C LEU A 190 -6.96 -1.95 -27.21
N LEU A 191 -7.33 -2.45 -26.03
CA LEU A 191 -8.72 -2.65 -25.64
C LEU A 191 -9.49 -1.33 -25.62
N VAL A 192 -8.94 -0.29 -24.98
CA VAL A 192 -9.62 0.99 -24.82
C VAL A 192 -9.79 1.74 -26.15
N ASN A 193 -8.87 1.55 -27.11
CA ASN A 193 -8.88 2.28 -28.37
C ASN A 193 -9.46 1.49 -29.56
N LEU A 194 -9.41 0.15 -29.54
CA LEU A 194 -9.86 -0.67 -30.67
C LEU A 194 -11.25 -1.27 -30.47
N TYR A 195 -11.74 -1.40 -29.23
CA TYR A 195 -13.09 -1.91 -29.02
C TYR A 195 -14.14 -0.91 -29.50
N PRO A 196 -15.11 -1.35 -30.34
CA PRO A 196 -16.16 -0.49 -30.86
C PRO A 196 -17.26 -0.32 -29.81
N PHE A 197 -16.99 0.42 -28.73
CA PHE A 197 -17.98 0.67 -27.68
C PHE A 197 -19.21 1.39 -28.26
N LEU A 198 -20.40 0.86 -27.98
CA LEU A 198 -21.69 1.33 -28.45
C LEU A 198 -22.56 1.79 -27.28
N ALA A 199 -23.53 2.66 -27.55
CA ALA A 199 -24.50 3.08 -26.54
C ALA A 199 -25.30 1.85 -26.00
N PRO A 200 -25.62 1.79 -24.68
CA PRO A 200 -25.48 2.84 -23.66
C PRO A 200 -24.08 3.02 -23.04
N TYR A 201 -23.05 2.31 -23.54
CA TYR A 201 -21.65 2.38 -23.12
C TYR A 201 -21.37 1.79 -21.72
N ASP A 202 -22.17 0.82 -21.29
CA ASP A 202 -21.98 0.12 -20.02
C ASP A 202 -20.64 -0.64 -20.03
N THR A 203 -20.37 -1.40 -21.10
CA THR A 203 -19.10 -2.12 -21.26
C THR A 203 -17.88 -1.22 -21.40
N ARG A 204 -18.05 0.04 -21.86
CA ARG A 204 -16.94 1.02 -21.94
C ARG A 204 -16.44 1.40 -20.56
N LEU A 205 -17.34 1.80 -19.66
CA LEU A 205 -16.98 2.18 -18.30
C LEU A 205 -16.43 0.99 -17.52
N LEU A 206 -17.06 -0.19 -17.66
CA LEU A 206 -16.56 -1.42 -17.05
C LEU A 206 -15.14 -1.75 -17.53
N ALA A 207 -14.88 -1.70 -18.84
CA ALA A 207 -13.56 -1.98 -19.38
C ALA A 207 -12.51 -0.99 -18.86
N ILE A 208 -12.79 0.32 -18.88
CA ILE A 208 -11.85 1.35 -18.38
C ILE A 208 -11.51 1.12 -16.90
N LEU A 209 -12.52 0.90 -16.06
CA LEU A 209 -12.33 0.69 -14.62
C LEU A 209 -11.50 -0.57 -14.34
N HIS A 210 -11.85 -1.69 -14.97
CA HIS A 210 -11.19 -2.97 -14.72
C HIS A 210 -9.80 -3.06 -15.37
N VAL A 211 -9.54 -2.35 -16.48
CA VAL A 211 -8.18 -2.15 -16.99
C VAL A 211 -7.33 -1.43 -15.94
N GLY A 212 -7.86 -0.37 -15.30
CA GLY A 212 -7.16 0.33 -14.20
C GLY A 212 -6.77 -0.61 -13.06
N ILE A 213 -7.70 -1.47 -12.62
CA ILE A 213 -7.46 -2.47 -11.57
C ILE A 213 -6.39 -3.48 -12.01
N ALA A 214 -6.50 -4.03 -13.22
CA ALA A 214 -5.56 -5.01 -13.76
C ALA A 214 -4.14 -4.42 -13.88
N LEU A 215 -4.02 -3.18 -14.37
CA LEU A 215 -2.74 -2.48 -14.46
C LEU A 215 -2.13 -2.23 -13.09
N TRP A 216 -2.93 -1.88 -12.08
CA TRP A 216 -2.44 -1.70 -10.72
C TRP A 216 -1.86 -2.99 -10.12
N VAL A 217 -2.53 -4.13 -10.33
CA VAL A 217 -2.01 -5.44 -9.91
C VAL A 217 -0.68 -5.75 -10.60
N VAL A 218 -0.57 -5.46 -11.90
CA VAL A 218 0.66 -5.70 -12.68
C VAL A 218 1.79 -4.74 -12.29
N ILE A 219 1.49 -3.49 -11.90
CA ILE A 219 2.45 -2.58 -11.25
C ILE A 219 2.98 -3.22 -9.95
N GLY A 220 2.14 -3.92 -9.19
CA GLY A 220 2.56 -4.67 -8.00
C GLY A 220 3.62 -5.74 -8.30
N ALA A 221 3.50 -6.44 -9.43
CA ALA A 221 4.51 -7.39 -9.87
C ALA A 221 5.84 -6.68 -10.21
N ALA A 222 5.79 -5.51 -10.86
CA ALA A 222 6.97 -4.69 -11.13
C ALA A 222 7.61 -4.15 -9.83
N TYR A 223 6.79 -3.73 -8.87
CA TYR A 223 7.22 -3.27 -7.53
C TYR A 223 7.96 -4.35 -6.75
N LEU A 224 7.46 -5.59 -6.78
CA LEU A 224 8.08 -6.70 -6.05
C LEU A 224 9.31 -7.29 -6.75
N GLY A 225 9.52 -6.97 -8.03
CA GLY A 225 10.69 -7.37 -8.79
C GLY A 225 10.85 -8.89 -8.84
N ARG A 226 11.94 -9.43 -8.26
CA ARG A 226 12.18 -10.88 -8.21
C ARG A 226 11.17 -11.66 -7.35
N ALA A 227 10.48 -10.99 -6.43
CA ALA A 227 9.46 -11.59 -5.57
C ALA A 227 8.04 -11.41 -6.11
N TRP A 228 7.87 -11.24 -7.42
CA TRP A 228 6.58 -11.01 -8.08
C TRP A 228 5.53 -12.10 -7.86
N ARG A 229 5.93 -13.32 -7.49
CA ARG A 229 4.99 -14.43 -7.30
C ARG A 229 4.01 -14.12 -6.15
N PRO A 230 2.70 -14.35 -6.32
CA PRO A 230 1.70 -14.08 -5.28
C PRO A 230 2.00 -14.79 -3.96
N GLY A 231 1.98 -14.03 -2.87
CA GLY A 231 2.41 -14.49 -1.54
C GLY A 231 2.46 -13.36 -0.53
N GLU A 232 3.03 -13.60 0.64
CA GLU A 232 3.01 -12.64 1.77
C GLU A 232 3.62 -11.27 1.44
N ARG A 233 4.60 -11.21 0.54
CA ARG A 233 5.29 -9.96 0.16
C ARG A 233 4.39 -9.00 -0.63
N TRP A 234 3.29 -9.49 -1.21
CA TRP A 234 2.31 -8.62 -1.84
C TRP A 234 1.63 -7.66 -0.85
N LEU A 235 1.63 -7.97 0.44
CA LEU A 235 1.18 -7.00 1.45
C LEU A 235 2.13 -5.79 1.58
N GLU A 236 3.42 -5.92 1.21
CA GLU A 236 4.31 -4.75 1.08
C GLU A 236 3.81 -3.78 0.00
N PHE A 237 3.27 -4.31 -1.11
CA PHE A 237 2.70 -3.51 -2.19
C PHE A 237 1.32 -2.94 -1.83
N VAL A 238 0.49 -3.69 -1.11
CA VAL A 238 -0.80 -3.18 -0.59
C VAL A 238 -0.56 -2.01 0.36
N ARG A 239 0.39 -2.14 1.29
CA ARG A 239 0.76 -1.04 2.21
C ARG A 239 1.26 0.17 1.44
N PHE A 240 2.19 -0.02 0.51
CA PHE A 240 2.67 1.04 -0.38
C PHE A 240 1.51 1.71 -1.13
N SER A 241 0.57 0.94 -1.67
CA SER A 241 -0.58 1.47 -2.41
C SER A 241 -1.50 2.30 -1.52
N GLY A 242 -1.76 1.85 -0.29
CA GLY A 242 -2.58 2.59 0.68
C GLY A 242 -1.92 3.89 1.13
N GLU A 243 -0.63 3.85 1.48
CA GLU A 243 0.13 5.06 1.85
C GLU A 243 0.24 6.04 0.68
N LEU A 244 0.48 5.52 -0.53
CA LEU A 244 0.48 6.30 -1.76
C LEU A 244 -0.85 7.00 -2.00
N ALA A 245 -1.97 6.26 -1.88
CA ALA A 245 -3.31 6.81 -2.10
C ALA A 245 -3.62 7.93 -1.10
N ILE A 246 -3.30 7.74 0.18
CA ILE A 246 -3.50 8.75 1.22
C ILE A 246 -2.66 10.00 0.94
N LEU A 247 -1.37 9.83 0.64
CA LEU A 247 -0.50 10.97 0.32
C LEU A 247 -0.93 11.69 -0.96
N TYR A 248 -1.34 10.94 -1.98
CA TYR A 248 -1.86 11.52 -3.21
C TYR A 248 -3.10 12.37 -2.96
N VAL A 249 -4.06 11.89 -2.15
CA VAL A 249 -5.25 12.67 -1.75
C VAL A 249 -4.85 13.93 -1.01
N LEU A 250 -3.91 13.86 -0.07
CA LEU A 250 -3.42 15.05 0.65
C LEU A 250 -2.79 16.08 -0.29
N ILE A 251 -1.95 15.63 -1.23
CA ILE A 251 -1.36 16.49 -2.26
C ILE A 251 -2.43 17.09 -3.17
N ALA A 252 -3.42 16.28 -3.59
CA ALA A 252 -4.51 16.72 -4.46
C ALA A 252 -5.41 17.77 -3.77
N LEU A 253 -5.70 17.60 -2.48
CA LEU A 253 -6.44 18.60 -1.69
C LEU A 253 -5.64 19.90 -1.57
N GLY A 254 -4.34 19.83 -1.27
CA GLY A 254 -3.46 21.01 -1.27
C GLY A 254 -3.41 21.71 -2.64
N GLY A 255 -3.35 20.92 -3.72
CA GLY A 255 -3.43 21.40 -5.09
C GLY A 255 -4.78 22.07 -5.40
N ALA A 256 -5.90 21.49 -4.98
CA ALA A 256 -7.23 22.06 -5.18
C ALA A 256 -7.39 23.41 -4.47
N VAL A 257 -6.88 23.53 -3.24
CA VAL A 257 -6.84 24.81 -2.51
C VAL A 257 -6.00 25.83 -3.26
N LEU A 258 -4.80 25.45 -3.73
CA LEU A 258 -3.94 26.35 -4.50
C LEU A 258 -4.59 26.82 -5.81
N VAL A 259 -5.28 25.91 -6.52
CA VAL A 259 -6.05 26.23 -7.72
C VAL A 259 -7.15 27.24 -7.40
N GLY A 260 -7.95 27.00 -6.36
CA GLY A 260 -9.03 27.90 -5.95
C GLY A 260 -8.54 29.29 -5.53
N LEU A 261 -7.44 29.36 -4.77
CA LEU A 261 -6.81 30.63 -4.41
C LEU A 261 -6.27 31.37 -5.63
N SER A 262 -5.60 30.66 -6.55
CA SER A 262 -5.07 31.25 -7.78
C SER A 262 -6.18 31.82 -8.65
N THR A 263 -7.26 31.05 -8.89
CA THR A 263 -8.42 31.53 -9.65
C THR A 263 -9.03 32.77 -9.01
N THR A 264 -9.11 32.83 -7.68
CA THR A 264 -9.68 33.97 -6.95
C THR A 264 -8.79 35.21 -7.04
N ILE A 265 -7.49 35.09 -6.72
CA ILE A 265 -6.55 36.23 -6.69
C ILE A 265 -6.41 36.85 -8.08
N PHE A 266 -6.18 36.05 -9.12
CA PHE A 266 -6.05 36.56 -10.49
C PHE A 266 -7.38 37.07 -11.04
N GLY A 267 -8.50 36.43 -10.66
CA GLY A 267 -9.84 36.90 -10.99
C GLY A 267 -10.14 38.30 -10.46
N LEU A 268 -9.68 38.65 -9.25
CA LEU A 268 -9.81 40.00 -8.68
C LEU A 268 -9.05 41.07 -9.48
N VAL A 269 -7.96 40.70 -10.16
CA VAL A 269 -7.18 41.58 -11.03
C VAL A 269 -7.71 41.59 -12.47
N GLY A 270 -8.75 40.81 -12.77
CA GLY A 270 -9.33 40.67 -14.11
C GLY A 270 -8.54 39.75 -15.05
N VAL A 271 -7.64 38.91 -14.52
CA VAL A 271 -6.81 37.97 -15.30
C VAL A 271 -7.38 36.56 -15.19
N SER A 272 -7.67 35.93 -16.32
CA SER A 272 -8.06 34.51 -16.37
C SER A 272 -6.83 33.61 -16.29
N VAL A 273 -6.85 32.63 -15.39
CA VAL A 273 -5.82 31.58 -15.25
C VAL A 273 -6.24 30.25 -15.88
N ALA A 274 -7.40 30.18 -16.55
CA ALA A 274 -7.95 28.93 -17.07
C ALA A 274 -6.98 28.19 -18.00
N ASP A 275 -6.31 28.92 -18.89
CA ASP A 275 -5.33 28.34 -19.82
C ASP A 275 -4.13 27.75 -19.07
N VAL A 276 -3.60 28.47 -18.08
CA VAL A 276 -2.50 27.98 -17.24
C VAL A 276 -2.93 26.74 -16.45
N LEU A 277 -4.12 26.77 -15.83
CA LEU A 277 -4.66 25.65 -15.06
C LEU A 277 -4.92 24.42 -15.93
N SER A 278 -5.25 24.61 -17.21
CA SER A 278 -5.39 23.50 -18.18
C SER A 278 -4.09 22.72 -18.40
N TRP A 279 -2.93 23.33 -18.13
CA TRP A 279 -1.62 22.67 -18.14
C TRP A 279 -1.24 22.16 -16.75
N VAL A 280 -1.40 23.01 -15.73
CA VAL A 280 -0.93 22.72 -14.37
C VAL A 280 -1.72 21.57 -13.74
N VAL A 281 -3.04 21.50 -13.89
CA VAL A 281 -3.86 20.50 -13.18
C VAL A 281 -3.58 19.07 -13.67
N PRO A 282 -3.62 18.75 -14.98
CA PRO A 282 -3.33 17.38 -15.44
C PRO A 282 -1.88 16.96 -15.19
N MET A 283 -0.92 17.89 -15.39
CA MET A 283 0.49 17.61 -15.14
C MET A 283 0.76 17.41 -13.64
N GLY A 284 0.14 18.25 -12.80
CA GLY A 284 0.20 18.15 -11.35
C GLY A 284 -0.41 16.84 -10.86
N ALA A 285 -1.57 16.44 -11.37
CA ALA A 285 -2.22 15.18 -11.01
C ALA A 285 -1.34 13.96 -11.36
N ALA A 286 -0.84 13.87 -12.60
CA ALA A 286 0.02 12.74 -12.99
C ALA A 286 1.38 12.75 -12.25
N GLY A 287 2.02 13.92 -12.13
CA GLY A 287 3.29 14.08 -11.44
C GLY A 287 3.19 13.82 -9.93
N ALA A 288 2.06 14.19 -9.30
CA ALA A 288 1.82 13.97 -7.88
C ALA A 288 1.83 12.48 -7.51
N VAL A 289 1.43 11.57 -8.40
CA VAL A 289 1.53 10.12 -8.15
C VAL A 289 2.99 9.69 -7.98
N ILE A 290 3.90 10.20 -8.82
CA ILE A 290 5.34 9.92 -8.73
C ILE A 290 5.94 10.55 -7.47
N VAL A 291 5.57 11.80 -7.17
CA VAL A 291 6.02 12.51 -5.96
C VAL A 291 5.56 11.76 -4.70
N ALA A 292 4.30 11.35 -4.65
CA ALA A 292 3.75 10.57 -3.55
C ALA A 292 4.48 9.22 -3.40
N ALA A 293 4.72 8.50 -4.50
CA ALA A 293 5.47 7.24 -4.49
C ALA A 293 6.88 7.42 -3.93
N TRP A 294 7.56 8.51 -4.30
CA TRP A 294 8.86 8.87 -3.75
C TRP A 294 8.79 9.18 -2.26
N LEU A 295 7.79 9.94 -1.80
CA LEU A 295 7.64 10.29 -0.37
C LEU A 295 7.43 9.05 0.51
N VAL A 296 6.61 8.10 0.05
CA VAL A 296 6.42 6.80 0.73
C VAL A 296 7.76 6.10 0.92
N GLU A 297 8.59 6.03 -0.12
CA GLU A 297 9.82 5.23 -0.13
C GLU A 297 11.03 5.96 0.50
N ALA A 298 11.14 7.27 0.33
CA ALA A 298 12.30 8.06 0.74
C ALA A 298 12.25 8.53 2.20
N ARG A 299 11.06 8.71 2.79
CA ARG A 299 10.91 9.51 4.03
C ARG A 299 9.89 8.97 5.05
N MET A 300 8.95 8.09 4.69
CA MET A 300 7.99 7.53 5.66
C MET A 300 8.50 6.35 6.49
N GLY A 301 9.82 6.17 6.61
CA GLY A 301 10.38 5.37 7.71
C GLY A 301 10.25 6.06 9.08
N ALA A 302 10.15 7.39 9.11
CA ALA A 302 10.14 8.20 10.34
C ALA A 302 8.76 8.81 10.67
N VAL A 303 7.82 8.86 9.71
CA VAL A 303 6.44 9.28 9.96
C VAL A 303 5.60 8.04 10.21
N GLN A 304 5.06 7.96 11.43
CA GLN A 304 4.32 6.85 12.01
C GLN A 304 3.43 6.10 11.02
N ASN A 305 3.47 4.76 11.07
CA ASN A 305 2.63 3.86 10.28
C ASN A 305 1.18 4.38 10.24
N ILE A 306 0.74 4.92 9.11
CA ILE A 306 -0.64 5.43 8.95
C ILE A 306 -1.63 4.25 8.98
N ALA A 307 -1.19 3.07 8.55
CA ALA A 307 -2.05 1.89 8.43
C ALA A 307 -2.69 1.39 9.74
N PRO A 308 -1.92 1.23 10.85
CA PRO A 308 -2.49 0.97 12.17
C PRO A 308 -3.45 2.05 12.66
N VAL A 309 -3.13 3.33 12.43
CA VAL A 309 -3.97 4.46 12.88
C VAL A 309 -5.31 4.43 12.15
N LEU A 310 -5.28 4.32 10.82
CA LEU A 310 -6.49 4.26 10.00
C LEU A 310 -7.36 3.06 10.38
N SER A 311 -6.74 1.89 10.54
CA SER A 311 -7.47 0.68 10.93
C SER A 311 -8.07 0.80 12.33
N ALA A 312 -7.37 1.42 13.28
CA ALA A 312 -7.90 1.62 14.63
C ALA A 312 -9.12 2.55 14.68
N VAL A 313 -9.19 3.54 13.78
CA VAL A 313 -10.31 4.48 13.71
C VAL A 313 -11.47 3.91 12.89
N PHE A 314 -11.20 3.40 11.69
CA PHE A 314 -12.25 3.04 10.74
C PHE A 314 -12.86 1.67 11.00
N THR A 315 -12.12 0.70 11.54
CA THR A 315 -12.67 -0.64 11.84
C THR A 315 -13.85 -0.60 12.80
N PRO A 316 -13.80 0.06 13.97
CA PRO A 316 -14.97 0.14 14.85
C PRO A 316 -16.13 0.90 14.21
N LEU A 317 -15.86 2.00 13.50
CA LEU A 317 -16.89 2.79 12.84
C LEU A 317 -17.64 1.98 11.76
N LEU A 318 -16.91 1.32 10.85
CA LEU A 318 -17.52 0.47 9.83
C LEU A 318 -18.24 -0.73 10.43
N THR A 319 -17.71 -1.30 11.51
CA THR A 319 -18.39 -2.39 12.23
C THR A 319 -19.74 -1.93 12.76
N LEU A 320 -19.80 -0.76 13.41
CA LEU A 320 -21.03 -0.19 13.92
C LEU A 320 -22.03 0.12 12.80
N VAL A 321 -21.56 0.66 11.67
CA VAL A 321 -22.42 0.94 10.50
C VAL A 321 -23.02 -0.36 9.97
N LEU A 322 -22.21 -1.40 9.74
CA LEU A 322 -22.71 -2.68 9.23
C LEU A 322 -23.66 -3.38 10.21
N LEU A 323 -23.34 -3.37 11.51
CA LEU A 323 -24.22 -3.94 12.53
C LEU A 323 -25.55 -3.18 12.63
N SER A 324 -25.51 -1.85 12.58
CA SER A 324 -26.73 -1.02 12.58
C SER A 324 -27.57 -1.33 11.34
N PHE A 325 -26.93 -1.43 10.18
CA PHE A 325 -27.60 -1.80 8.94
C PHE A 325 -28.26 -3.19 9.03
N LEU A 326 -27.54 -4.21 9.49
CA LEU A 326 -28.08 -5.55 9.70
C LEU A 326 -29.26 -5.54 10.69
N ALA A 327 -29.16 -4.78 11.78
CA ALA A 327 -30.24 -4.63 12.76
C ALA A 327 -31.49 -3.96 12.13
N THR A 328 -31.31 -2.91 11.33
CA THR A 328 -32.41 -2.24 10.62
C THR A 328 -33.06 -3.18 9.60
N MET A 329 -32.30 -3.98 8.86
CA MET A 329 -32.86 -4.98 7.94
C MET A 329 -33.66 -6.05 8.68
N ALA A 330 -33.11 -6.59 9.77
CA ALA A 330 -33.79 -7.57 10.60
C ALA A 330 -35.09 -7.03 11.20
N ALA A 331 -35.09 -5.78 11.66
CA ALA A 331 -36.27 -5.13 12.25
C ALA A 331 -37.35 -4.77 11.22
N SER A 332 -36.95 -4.40 10.00
CA SER A 332 -37.88 -4.00 8.92
C SER A 332 -38.46 -5.18 8.14
N GLY A 333 -37.86 -6.38 8.24
CA GLY A 333 -38.26 -7.55 7.48
C GLY A 333 -38.01 -7.47 5.96
N LYS A 334 -37.43 -6.36 5.48
CA LYS A 334 -37.13 -6.11 4.06
C LYS A 334 -35.74 -6.65 3.68
N LEU A 335 -35.59 -7.97 3.76
CA LEU A 335 -34.30 -8.62 3.49
C LEU A 335 -33.88 -8.62 2.01
N VAL A 336 -34.82 -8.43 1.07
CA VAL A 336 -34.58 -8.71 -0.37
C VAL A 336 -35.04 -7.58 -1.31
N ASP A 337 -35.73 -6.55 -0.82
CA ASP A 337 -36.20 -5.44 -1.65
C ASP A 337 -35.19 -4.28 -1.63
N LEU A 338 -34.00 -4.56 -2.17
CA LEU A 338 -32.92 -3.59 -2.27
C LEU A 338 -33.05 -2.81 -3.59
N ASP A 339 -33.33 -1.52 -3.49
CA ASP A 339 -33.34 -0.60 -4.62
C ASP A 339 -32.02 -0.67 -5.40
N ARG A 340 -32.10 -0.44 -6.72
CA ARG A 340 -30.93 -0.48 -7.62
C ARG A 340 -29.81 0.46 -7.18
N GLN A 341 -30.16 1.62 -6.62
CA GLN A 341 -29.20 2.59 -6.10
C GLN A 341 -28.51 2.09 -4.83
N LEU A 342 -29.20 1.30 -4.01
CA LEU A 342 -28.64 0.74 -2.78
C LEU A 342 -27.62 -0.36 -3.06
N LEU A 343 -27.81 -1.18 -4.11
CA LEU A 343 -26.86 -2.24 -4.49
C LEU A 343 -25.46 -1.70 -4.78
N ILE A 344 -25.35 -0.59 -5.52
CA ILE A 344 -24.05 0.05 -5.80
C ILE A 344 -23.40 0.54 -4.50
N VAL A 345 -24.20 1.11 -3.59
CA VAL A 345 -23.69 1.57 -2.29
C VAL A 345 -23.18 0.38 -1.46
N TYR A 346 -23.86 -0.77 -1.48
CA TYR A 346 -23.41 -1.96 -0.78
C TYR A 346 -22.09 -2.50 -1.34
N ASP A 347 -21.95 -2.55 -2.66
CA ASP A 347 -20.70 -2.96 -3.31
C ASP A 347 -19.54 -2.05 -2.87
N VAL A 348 -19.75 -0.73 -2.88
CA VAL A 348 -18.75 0.25 -2.41
C VAL A 348 -18.40 0.03 -0.94
N VAL A 349 -19.40 -0.20 -0.08
CA VAL A 349 -19.16 -0.48 1.35
C VAL A 349 -18.38 -1.78 1.51
N LEU A 350 -18.71 -2.84 0.76
CA LEU A 350 -18.03 -4.12 0.85
C LEU A 350 -16.59 -4.03 0.35
N ALA A 351 -16.34 -3.33 -0.76
CA ALA A 351 -15.01 -3.02 -1.26
C ALA A 351 -14.19 -2.21 -0.24
N LEU A 352 -14.81 -1.23 0.43
CA LEU A 352 -14.17 -0.46 1.50
C LEU A 352 -13.81 -1.34 2.71
N VAL A 353 -14.70 -2.25 3.11
CA VAL A 353 -14.43 -3.21 4.20
C VAL A 353 -13.28 -4.13 3.81
N PHE A 354 -13.28 -4.66 2.58
CA PHE A 354 -12.17 -5.46 2.07
C PHE A 354 -10.85 -4.68 2.10
N ALA A 355 -10.84 -3.43 1.60
CA ALA A 355 -9.67 -2.56 1.62
C ALA A 355 -9.17 -2.33 3.06
N LEU A 356 -10.07 -2.10 4.01
CA LEU A 356 -9.73 -1.93 5.42
C LEU A 356 -9.18 -3.23 6.04
N VAL A 357 -9.77 -4.38 5.74
CA VAL A 357 -9.33 -5.70 6.21
C VAL A 357 -7.93 -5.99 5.71
N ILE A 358 -7.68 -5.86 4.40
CA ILE A 358 -6.35 -6.15 3.83
C ILE A 358 -5.30 -5.17 4.36
N PHE A 359 -5.67 -3.90 4.56
CA PHE A 359 -4.77 -2.89 5.10
C PHE A 359 -4.44 -3.13 6.59
N SER A 360 -5.44 -3.46 7.40
CA SER A 360 -5.28 -3.88 8.80
C SER A 360 -4.36 -5.10 8.93
N VAL A 361 -4.57 -6.12 8.08
CA VAL A 361 -3.72 -7.32 8.01
C VAL A 361 -2.29 -6.97 7.62
N SER A 362 -2.09 -6.06 6.67
CA SER A 362 -0.74 -5.63 6.23
C SER A 362 0.05 -4.85 7.29
N ALA A 363 -0.64 -4.27 8.27
CA ALA A 363 -0.07 -3.41 9.29
C ALA A 363 0.17 -4.11 10.64
N ARG A 364 -0.42 -5.29 10.83
CA ARG A 364 -0.33 -6.06 12.08
C ARG A 364 1.02 -6.77 12.19
N ASP A 365 1.64 -6.67 13.37
CA ASP A 365 2.82 -7.48 13.68
C ASP A 365 2.44 -8.97 13.77
N ARG A 366 3.13 -9.80 12.99
CA ARG A 366 2.90 -11.24 12.84
C ARG A 366 3.18 -12.01 14.13
N ILE A 367 4.10 -11.52 14.96
CA ILE A 367 4.61 -12.22 16.15
C ILE A 367 3.72 -11.97 17.37
N VAL A 368 2.95 -10.89 17.33
CA VAL A 368 2.08 -10.47 18.42
C VAL A 368 0.88 -11.40 18.56
N ALA A 369 0.59 -11.79 19.81
CA ALA A 369 -0.59 -12.59 20.18
C ALA A 369 -1.92 -11.89 19.83
N PRO A 370 -3.04 -12.65 19.76
CA PRO A 370 -4.36 -12.07 19.51
C PRO A 370 -4.73 -10.92 20.46
N ARG A 371 -5.33 -9.85 19.93
CA ARG A 371 -5.78 -8.65 20.68
C ARG A 371 -7.29 -8.43 20.55
N ALA A 372 -7.86 -7.51 21.34
CA ALA A 372 -9.28 -7.11 21.18
C ALA A 372 -9.60 -6.57 19.78
N THR A 373 -8.64 -5.90 19.14
CA THR A 373 -8.74 -5.45 17.74
C THR A 373 -8.91 -6.60 16.76
N ASP A 374 -8.31 -7.77 17.05
CA ASP A 374 -8.44 -8.98 16.25
C ASP A 374 -9.87 -9.55 16.34
N VAL A 375 -10.52 -9.44 17.49
CA VAL A 375 -11.94 -9.82 17.66
C VAL A 375 -12.85 -8.88 16.87
N LEU A 376 -12.63 -7.57 16.99
CA LEU A 376 -13.38 -6.56 16.25
C LEU A 376 -13.26 -6.77 14.73
N GLN A 377 -12.07 -7.13 14.25
CA GLN A 377 -11.85 -7.48 12.83
C GLN A 377 -12.71 -8.66 12.38
N ILE A 378 -12.85 -9.70 13.21
CA ILE A 378 -13.76 -10.83 12.90
C ILE A 378 -15.21 -10.38 12.87
N VAL A 379 -15.64 -9.54 13.82
CA VAL A 379 -17.02 -9.02 13.81
C VAL A 379 -17.28 -8.22 12.54
N LEU A 380 -16.34 -7.37 12.12
CA LEU A 380 -16.44 -6.64 10.85
C LEU A 380 -16.58 -7.59 9.66
N ILE A 381 -15.71 -8.60 9.57
CA ILE A 381 -15.72 -9.59 8.47
C ILE A 381 -17.03 -10.39 8.49
N ALA A 382 -17.51 -10.82 9.66
CA ALA A 382 -18.75 -11.58 9.78
C ALA A 382 -19.95 -10.74 9.34
N SER A 383 -20.04 -9.47 9.78
CA SER A 383 -21.09 -8.56 9.35
C SER A 383 -21.05 -8.34 7.84
N ALA A 384 -19.86 -8.15 7.27
CA ALA A 384 -19.67 -7.98 5.83
C ALA A 384 -20.09 -9.22 5.04
N LEU A 385 -19.74 -10.42 5.50
CA LEU A 385 -20.16 -11.67 4.88
C LEU A 385 -21.69 -11.84 4.85
N VAL A 386 -22.38 -11.46 5.93
CA VAL A 386 -23.85 -11.52 5.95
C VAL A 386 -24.44 -10.53 4.94
N VAL A 387 -23.93 -9.30 4.90
CA VAL A 387 -24.37 -8.29 3.92
C VAL A 387 -24.12 -8.76 2.48
N ASP A 388 -22.93 -9.29 2.20
CA ASP A 388 -22.53 -9.81 0.88
C ASP A 388 -23.45 -10.95 0.42
N VAL A 389 -23.77 -11.91 1.29
CA VAL A 389 -24.73 -12.99 0.97
C VAL A 389 -26.12 -12.45 0.65
N VAL A 390 -26.59 -11.45 1.40
CA VAL A 390 -27.89 -10.80 1.13
C VAL A 390 -27.88 -10.08 -0.21
N VAL A 391 -26.82 -9.33 -0.51
CA VAL A 391 -26.62 -8.62 -1.78
C VAL A 391 -26.57 -9.60 -2.95
N LEU A 392 -25.81 -10.69 -2.83
CA LEU A 392 -25.73 -11.75 -3.83
C LEU A 392 -27.09 -12.38 -4.10
N ALA A 393 -27.87 -12.67 -3.05
CA ALA A 393 -29.22 -13.22 -3.20
C ALA A 393 -30.15 -12.25 -3.95
N ALA A 394 -30.11 -10.96 -3.58
CA ALA A 394 -30.88 -9.92 -4.26
C ALA A 394 -30.47 -9.75 -5.73
N MET A 395 -29.16 -9.75 -6.02
CA MET A 395 -28.65 -9.67 -7.39
C MET A 395 -29.06 -10.89 -8.22
N ALA A 396 -28.96 -12.10 -7.67
CA ALA A 396 -29.36 -13.33 -8.34
C ALA A 396 -30.85 -13.32 -8.71
N GLY A 397 -31.72 -12.91 -7.78
CA GLY A 397 -33.16 -12.73 -8.04
C GLY A 397 -33.41 -11.75 -9.18
N ARG A 398 -32.76 -10.58 -9.15
CA ARG A 398 -32.90 -9.55 -10.19
C ARG A 398 -32.36 -9.97 -11.56
N ILE A 399 -31.34 -10.81 -11.61
CA ILE A 399 -30.84 -11.37 -12.87
C ILE A 399 -31.84 -12.38 -13.43
N GLY A 400 -32.46 -13.19 -12.56
CA GLY A 400 -33.54 -14.10 -12.94
C GLY A 400 -34.77 -13.38 -13.49
N GLU A 401 -35.19 -12.28 -12.85
CA GLU A 401 -36.39 -11.52 -13.22
C GLU A 401 -36.19 -10.60 -14.43
N TYR A 402 -35.09 -9.84 -14.46
CA TYR A 402 -34.86 -8.77 -15.43
C TYR A 402 -33.75 -9.06 -16.43
N GLY A 403 -33.28 -10.31 -16.49
CA GLY A 403 -32.19 -10.75 -17.35
C GLY A 403 -30.79 -10.24 -16.95
N ALA A 404 -29.79 -10.85 -17.57
CA ALA A 404 -28.38 -10.51 -17.38
C ALA A 404 -28.01 -9.21 -18.11
N SER A 405 -27.26 -8.33 -17.45
CA SER A 405 -26.63 -7.16 -18.05
C SER A 405 -25.15 -7.11 -17.67
N PRO A 406 -24.29 -6.38 -18.42
CA PRO A 406 -22.87 -6.28 -18.12
C PRO A 406 -22.62 -5.86 -16.66
N ASN A 407 -23.29 -4.80 -16.22
CA ASN A 407 -23.13 -4.27 -14.87
C ASN A 407 -23.58 -5.26 -13.79
N LYS A 408 -24.71 -5.97 -14.00
CA LYS A 408 -25.22 -6.96 -13.03
C LYS A 408 -24.27 -8.15 -12.90
N LEU A 409 -23.76 -8.67 -14.02
CA LEU A 409 -22.84 -9.80 -13.99
C LEU A 409 -21.46 -9.42 -13.46
N ALA A 410 -21.02 -8.18 -13.72
CA ALA A 410 -19.77 -7.65 -13.16
C ALA A 410 -19.86 -7.55 -11.63
N ALA A 411 -20.93 -6.93 -11.13
CA ALA A 411 -21.18 -6.80 -9.71
C ALA A 411 -21.39 -8.15 -9.01
N LEU A 412 -22.13 -9.09 -9.64
CA LEU A 412 -22.31 -10.43 -9.11
C LEU A 412 -20.96 -11.17 -8.96
N GLY A 413 -20.11 -11.13 -9.99
CA GLY A 413 -18.81 -11.78 -9.93
C GLY A 413 -17.85 -11.10 -8.96
N GLU A 414 -17.89 -9.77 -8.83
CA GLU A 414 -17.15 -9.03 -7.80
C GLU A 414 -17.55 -9.49 -6.39
N ASN A 415 -18.85 -9.54 -6.09
CA ASN A 415 -19.34 -10.02 -4.79
C ASN A 415 -18.95 -11.48 -4.54
N ILE A 416 -19.00 -12.37 -5.54
CA ILE A 416 -18.51 -13.75 -5.38
C ILE A 416 -17.02 -13.78 -5.04
N VAL A 417 -16.21 -12.97 -5.73
CA VAL A 417 -14.76 -12.86 -5.48
C VAL A 417 -14.49 -12.32 -4.07
N LEU A 418 -15.25 -11.31 -3.62
CA LEU A 418 -15.18 -10.74 -2.27
C LEU A 418 -15.63 -11.75 -1.21
N LEU A 419 -16.76 -12.43 -1.41
CA LEU A 419 -17.31 -13.44 -0.51
C LEU A 419 -16.27 -14.53 -0.23
N VAL A 420 -15.67 -15.10 -1.27
CA VAL A 420 -14.66 -16.15 -1.13
C VAL A 420 -13.42 -15.61 -0.41
N ASN A 421 -12.97 -14.38 -0.73
CA ASN A 421 -11.87 -13.74 -0.02
C ASN A 421 -12.16 -13.58 1.47
N LEU A 422 -13.28 -12.97 1.80
CA LEU A 422 -13.69 -12.63 3.16
C LEU A 422 -13.97 -13.89 3.97
N ALA A 423 -14.57 -14.92 3.38
CA ALA A 423 -14.83 -16.19 4.05
C ALA A 423 -13.51 -16.91 4.40
N GLY A 424 -12.58 -16.99 3.44
CA GLY A 424 -11.24 -17.55 3.68
C GLY A 424 -10.47 -16.74 4.73
N THR A 425 -10.59 -15.41 4.68
CA THR A 425 -9.97 -14.50 5.65
C THR A 425 -10.54 -14.71 7.04
N GLY A 426 -11.87 -14.67 7.19
CA GLY A 426 -12.56 -14.88 8.46
C GLY A 426 -12.24 -16.24 9.06
N TRP A 427 -12.18 -17.30 8.24
CA TRP A 427 -11.77 -18.63 8.69
C TRP A 427 -10.33 -18.65 9.23
N LEU A 428 -9.38 -18.08 8.48
CA LEU A 428 -7.97 -18.03 8.89
C LEU A 428 -7.77 -17.14 10.13
N TYR A 429 -8.52 -16.04 10.23
CA TYR A 429 -8.53 -15.16 11.39
C TYR A 429 -9.07 -15.88 12.63
N LEU A 430 -10.17 -16.61 12.49
CA LEU A 430 -10.75 -17.41 13.56
C LEU A 430 -9.81 -18.53 14.02
N ARG A 431 -9.11 -19.16 13.07
CA ARG A 431 -8.09 -20.17 13.38
C ARG A 431 -6.92 -19.56 14.14
N PHE A 432 -6.49 -18.36 13.77
CA PHE A 432 -5.47 -17.59 14.47
C PHE A 432 -5.91 -17.24 15.90
N LEU A 433 -7.12 -16.71 16.10
CA LEU A 433 -7.67 -16.42 17.43
C LEU A 433 -7.75 -17.66 18.33
N ARG A 434 -8.05 -18.82 17.75
CA ARG A 434 -8.12 -20.10 18.46
C ARG A 434 -6.75 -20.74 18.71
N GLY A 435 -5.64 -20.08 18.34
CA GLY A 435 -4.29 -20.62 18.48
C GLY A 435 -3.97 -21.79 17.55
N ARG A 436 -4.77 -22.02 16.50
CA ARG A 436 -4.69 -23.19 15.60
C ARG A 436 -3.92 -22.92 14.30
N GLY A 437 -3.18 -21.81 14.22
CA GLY A 437 -2.34 -21.49 13.08
C GLY A 437 -1.68 -20.11 13.17
N PRO A 438 -0.55 -19.90 12.46
CA PRO A 438 0.18 -18.64 12.48
C PRO A 438 -0.53 -17.56 11.65
N PHE A 439 -0.34 -16.29 12.02
CA PHE A 439 -0.86 -15.14 11.29
C PHE A 439 -0.35 -15.08 9.84
N ALA A 440 0.87 -15.57 9.58
CA ALA A 440 1.45 -15.65 8.24
C ALA A 440 0.60 -16.45 7.22
N ALA A 441 -0.30 -17.33 7.69
CA ALA A 441 -1.24 -18.00 6.80
C ALA A 441 -2.26 -17.03 6.18
N LEU A 442 -2.70 -16.03 6.96
CA LEU A 442 -3.62 -14.99 6.52
C LEU A 442 -2.97 -14.07 5.48
N GLU A 443 -1.71 -13.71 5.71
CA GLU A 443 -0.97 -12.85 4.78
C GLU A 443 -0.72 -13.52 3.44
N ARG A 444 -0.39 -14.82 3.46
CA ARG A 444 -0.27 -15.61 2.23
C ARG A 444 -1.60 -15.76 1.51
N TRP A 445 -2.70 -15.92 2.24
CA TRP A 445 -4.04 -15.95 1.65
C TRP A 445 -4.34 -14.64 0.92
N GLN A 446 -4.24 -13.51 1.63
CA GLN A 446 -4.51 -12.19 1.07
C GLN A 446 -3.59 -11.86 -0.11
N GLY A 447 -2.28 -12.07 0.04
CA GLY A 447 -1.32 -11.78 -1.02
C GLY A 447 -1.47 -12.66 -2.26
N ARG A 448 -1.94 -13.92 -2.11
CA ARG A 448 -2.27 -14.77 -3.28
C ARG A 448 -3.58 -14.37 -3.94
N TYR A 449 -4.55 -13.95 -3.14
CA TYR A 449 -5.89 -13.64 -3.63
C TYR A 449 -5.93 -12.36 -4.49
N LEU A 450 -4.95 -11.47 -4.37
CA LEU A 450 -4.78 -10.34 -5.30
C LEU A 450 -4.67 -10.77 -6.77
N ALA A 451 -4.11 -11.95 -7.05
CA ALA A 451 -4.11 -12.49 -8.41
C ALA A 451 -5.52 -12.84 -8.91
N VAL A 452 -6.43 -13.25 -8.02
CA VAL A 452 -7.83 -13.53 -8.36
C VAL A 452 -8.57 -12.24 -8.70
N PHE A 453 -8.37 -11.17 -7.92
CA PHE A 453 -8.90 -9.84 -8.25
C PHE A 453 -8.40 -9.34 -9.60
N GLY A 454 -7.09 -9.47 -9.88
CA GLY A 454 -6.52 -9.12 -11.17
C GLY A 454 -7.07 -9.96 -12.33
N ALA A 455 -7.27 -11.26 -12.13
CA ALA A 455 -7.85 -12.15 -13.13
C ALA A 455 -9.31 -11.80 -13.41
N TRP A 456 -10.12 -11.54 -12.38
CA TRP A 456 -11.50 -11.09 -12.55
C TRP A 456 -11.57 -9.77 -13.31
N ALA A 457 -10.71 -8.81 -12.96
CA ALA A 457 -10.63 -7.54 -13.68
C ALA A 457 -10.26 -7.73 -15.16
N LEU A 458 -9.34 -8.63 -15.48
CA LEU A 458 -9.00 -8.96 -16.86
C LEU A 458 -10.18 -9.60 -17.61
N VAL A 459 -10.93 -10.49 -16.96
CA VAL A 459 -12.15 -11.11 -17.54
C VAL A 459 -13.17 -10.04 -17.90
N VAL A 460 -13.45 -9.11 -16.98
CA VAL A 460 -14.42 -8.03 -17.24
C VAL A 460 -13.91 -7.10 -18.34
N ALA A 461 -12.63 -6.70 -18.31
CA ALA A 461 -12.06 -5.81 -19.32
C ALA A 461 -12.04 -6.41 -20.73
N VAL A 462 -11.68 -7.69 -20.86
CA VAL A 462 -11.46 -8.34 -22.16
C VAL A 462 -12.74 -8.98 -22.70
N ALA A 463 -13.46 -9.74 -21.88
CA ALA A 463 -14.53 -10.61 -22.34
C ALA A 463 -15.91 -9.93 -22.32
N PHE A 464 -16.20 -9.01 -21.40
CA PHE A 464 -17.55 -8.44 -21.32
C PHE A 464 -17.91 -7.61 -22.56
N PRO A 465 -17.04 -6.73 -23.09
CA PRO A 465 -17.39 -5.97 -24.29
C PRO A 465 -17.87 -6.87 -25.45
N PRO A 466 -17.14 -7.90 -25.92
CA PRO A 466 -17.66 -8.76 -26.98
C PRO A 466 -18.87 -9.61 -26.57
N LEU A 467 -18.94 -10.11 -25.32
CA LEU A 467 -20.07 -10.94 -24.85
C LEU A 467 -21.41 -10.19 -24.84
N PHE A 468 -21.38 -8.86 -24.67
CA PHE A 468 -22.58 -8.01 -24.67
C PHE A 468 -22.71 -7.15 -25.93
N GLY A 469 -22.00 -7.50 -27.02
CA GLY A 469 -22.08 -6.77 -28.29
C GLY A 469 -21.60 -5.31 -28.19
N PHE A 470 -20.63 -5.06 -27.30
CA PHE A 470 -19.97 -3.79 -27.03
C PHE A 470 -20.85 -2.69 -26.46
N ARG A 471 -22.02 -3.04 -25.88
CA ARG A 471 -23.00 -2.08 -25.35
C ARG A 471 -22.80 -1.70 -23.89
#